data_AF-A0A970YJ62-F1
#
_entry.id   AF-A0A970YJ62-F1
#
_cell.length_a   1.000
_cell.length_b   1.000
_cell.length_c   1.000
_cell.angle_alpha   90.00
_cell.angle_beta   90.00
_cell.angle_gamma   90.00
#
_symmetry.space_group_name_H-M   'P 1'
#
loop_
_entity.id
_entity.type
_entity.pdbx_description
1 polymer ?
#
loop_
_entity_poly.entity_id
_entity_poly.type
_entity_poly.pdbx_seq_one_letter_code
_entity_poly.pdbx_strand_id
1 'polypeptide(L)'
;QSDSKNGIAEVFTDFSEEDLTLQVTVVFTDEDYPCPVIDFLYDVYRYLRYGRIEDIETFYIRFDSGGKIIALDFPGVFAGNHAFEDTKNLHGSAVLMPNVITFVDERPLIFVNTWNHMFGVVPSFDRANEILLLDYLVTEGTRKDAEHKYSWH
;
A
#
# COMPACT_ATOMS: atom_id res chain seq x y z
N GLN A 1 12.24 8.78 -9.99
CA GLN A 1 11.59 10.11 -10.02
C GLN A 1 10.74 10.14 -8.76
N SER A 2 11.09 10.98 -7.78
CA SER A 2 10.32 11.08 -6.52
C SER A 2 9.36 12.25 -6.70
N ASP A 3 8.06 11.96 -6.76
CA ASP A 3 7.08 12.99 -6.48
C ASP A 3 6.99 13.12 -4.96
N SER A 4 7.51 14.25 -4.45
CA SER A 4 7.50 14.58 -3.02
C SER A 4 6.10 14.87 -2.45
N LYS A 5 5.04 14.83 -3.29
CA LYS A 5 3.66 15.12 -2.87
C LYS A 5 2.83 13.89 -2.51
N ASN A 6 3.35 12.68 -2.76
CA ASN A 6 2.56 11.45 -2.62
C ASN A 6 3.02 10.60 -1.44
N GLY A 7 2.85 11.16 -0.25
CA GLY A 7 3.20 10.50 1.00
C GLY A 7 2.10 9.58 1.51
N ILE A 8 2.41 8.91 2.63
CA ILE A 8 1.40 8.21 3.44
C ILE A 8 0.66 9.28 4.26
N ALA A 9 -0.65 9.40 4.04
CA ALA A 9 -1.52 10.24 4.86
C ALA A 9 -1.75 9.61 6.23
N GLU A 10 -2.10 8.32 6.24
CA GLU A 10 -2.45 7.56 7.44
C GLU A 10 -2.38 6.05 7.17
N VAL A 11 -2.11 5.28 8.21
CA VAL A 11 -2.16 3.81 8.19
C VAL A 11 -3.19 3.34 9.20
N PHE A 12 -4.20 2.63 8.73
CA PHE A 12 -5.20 1.97 9.57
C PHE A 12 -4.77 0.54 9.86
N THR A 13 -4.91 0.12 11.11
CA THR A 13 -4.59 -1.24 11.53
C THR A 13 -5.73 -1.85 12.32
N ASP A 14 -6.11 -3.09 11.98
CA ASP A 14 -7.13 -3.86 12.67
C ASP A 14 -6.64 -5.29 12.88
N PHE A 15 -6.56 -5.74 14.14
CA PHE A 15 -6.03 -7.06 14.48
C PHE A 15 -7.16 -8.02 14.86
N SER A 16 -7.27 -9.14 14.13
CA SER A 16 -8.14 -10.26 14.47
C SER A 16 -7.40 -11.24 15.38
N GLU A 17 -7.83 -11.35 16.64
CA GLU A 17 -7.31 -12.37 17.57
C GLU A 17 -7.72 -13.80 17.16
N GLU A 18 -8.88 -13.95 16.51
CA GLU A 18 -9.38 -15.25 16.05
C GLU A 18 -8.53 -15.81 14.90
N ASP A 19 -8.16 -14.95 13.95
CA ASP A 19 -7.40 -15.33 12.75
C ASP A 19 -5.89 -15.07 12.89
N LEU A 20 -5.45 -14.51 14.03
CA LEU A 20 -4.08 -14.04 14.27
C LEU A 20 -3.54 -13.24 13.08
N THR A 21 -4.34 -12.30 12.60
CA THR A 21 -4.07 -11.54 11.38
C THR A 21 -4.25 -10.05 11.61
N LEU A 22 -3.26 -9.26 11.22
CA LEU A 22 -3.32 -7.80 11.19
C LEU A 22 -3.67 -7.35 9.78
N GLN A 23 -4.80 -6.66 9.64
CA GLN A 23 -5.10 -5.87 8.45
C GLN A 23 -4.32 -4.56 8.53
N VAL A 24 -3.61 -4.20 7.46
CA VAL A 24 -2.90 -2.94 7.33
C VAL A 24 -3.44 -2.23 6.09
N THR A 25 -4.09 -1.09 6.28
CA THR A 25 -4.62 -0.26 5.20
C THR A 25 -3.84 1.05 5.15
N VAL A 26 -3.19 1.31 4.03
CA VAL A 26 -2.40 2.52 3.81
C VAL A 26 -3.24 3.48 2.97
N VAL A 27 -3.34 4.73 3.43
CA VAL A 27 -3.95 5.83 2.70
C VAL A 27 -2.83 6.69 2.14
N PHE A 28 -2.77 6.81 0.82
CA PHE A 28 -1.82 7.65 0.12
C PHE A 28 -2.46 8.98 -0.26
N THR A 29 -1.68 10.06 -0.22
CA THR A 29 -2.19 11.40 -0.53
C THR A 29 -2.52 11.58 -2.02
N ASP A 30 -1.93 10.80 -2.93
CA ASP A 30 -2.21 10.82 -4.37
C ASP A 30 -1.69 9.56 -5.11
N GLU A 31 -2.15 9.35 -6.35
CA GLU A 31 -1.74 8.28 -7.28
C GLU A 31 -1.31 8.89 -8.63
N ASP A 32 -0.04 9.30 -8.77
CA ASP A 32 0.41 9.97 -9.98
C ASP A 32 0.54 9.01 -11.16
N TYR A 33 -0.27 9.22 -12.20
CA TYR A 33 -0.07 8.62 -13.50
C TYR A 33 1.19 9.21 -14.18
N PRO A 34 1.97 8.44 -14.98
CA PRO A 34 3.23 8.91 -15.58
C PRO A 34 3.11 10.11 -16.54
N CYS A 35 1.88 10.53 -16.88
CA CYS A 35 1.60 11.66 -17.74
C CYS A 35 0.74 12.70 -16.98
N PRO A 36 1.28 13.90 -16.66
CA PRO A 36 0.62 14.91 -15.82
C PRO A 36 -0.75 15.40 -16.32
N VAL A 37 -1.01 15.29 -17.64
CA VAL A 37 -2.29 15.69 -18.23
C VAL A 37 -3.35 14.59 -18.09
N ILE A 38 -2.92 13.33 -18.12
CA ILE A 38 -3.80 12.18 -17.90
C ILE A 38 -4.10 12.05 -16.42
N ASP A 39 -3.11 12.32 -15.57
CA ASP A 39 -3.18 12.36 -14.12
C ASP A 39 -4.31 13.27 -13.61
N PHE A 40 -4.30 14.55 -14.00
CA PHE A 40 -5.36 15.50 -13.66
C PHE A 40 -6.77 15.05 -14.10
N LEU A 41 -6.90 14.42 -15.26
CA LEU A 41 -8.19 13.88 -15.74
C LEU A 41 -8.60 12.61 -14.99
N TYR A 42 -7.62 11.81 -14.57
CA TYR A 42 -7.82 10.60 -13.79
C TYR A 42 -8.24 10.95 -12.35
N ASP A 43 -7.68 11.99 -11.75
CA ASP A 43 -8.07 12.49 -10.43
C ASP A 43 -9.48 13.05 -10.43
N VAL A 44 -9.82 13.86 -11.43
CA VAL A 44 -11.20 14.37 -11.61
C VAL A 44 -12.17 13.20 -11.84
N TYR A 45 -11.77 12.19 -12.59
CA TYR A 45 -12.57 10.98 -12.78
C TYR A 45 -12.75 10.18 -11.49
N ARG A 46 -11.69 9.94 -10.72
CA ARG A 46 -11.73 9.22 -9.44
C ARG A 46 -12.54 9.98 -8.41
N TYR A 47 -12.38 11.29 -8.33
CA TYR A 47 -13.21 12.15 -7.49
C TYR A 47 -14.70 12.04 -7.84
N LEU A 48 -15.05 12.04 -9.14
CA LEU A 48 -16.45 11.92 -9.57
C LEU A 48 -17.02 10.49 -9.43
N ARG A 49 -16.19 9.45 -9.57
CA ARG A 49 -16.65 8.04 -9.56
C ARG A 49 -16.62 7.40 -8.16
N TYR A 50 -15.62 7.75 -7.36
CA TYR A 50 -15.32 7.13 -6.06
C TYR A 50 -15.37 8.12 -4.90
N GLY A 51 -15.51 9.43 -5.17
CA GLY A 51 -15.63 10.44 -4.13
C GLY A 51 -14.34 10.73 -3.37
N ARG A 52 -13.18 10.36 -3.93
CA ARG A 52 -11.85 10.55 -3.32
C ARG A 52 -10.75 10.77 -4.36
N ILE A 53 -9.65 11.38 -3.94
CA ILE A 53 -8.40 11.51 -4.70
C ILE A 53 -7.35 10.53 -4.15
N GLU A 54 -7.40 10.30 -2.85
CA GLU A 54 -6.53 9.40 -2.10
C GLU A 54 -6.68 7.95 -2.57
N ASP A 55 -5.54 7.26 -2.68
CA ASP A 55 -5.54 5.83 -2.89
C ASP A 55 -5.52 5.08 -1.55
N ILE A 56 -6.29 3.99 -1.47
CA ILE A 56 -6.49 3.24 -0.23
C ILE A 56 -6.22 1.78 -0.53
N GLU A 57 -5.12 1.27 -0.01
CA GLU A 57 -4.66 -0.08 -0.30
C GLU A 57 -4.42 -0.91 0.96
N THR A 58 -4.78 -2.19 0.89
CA THR A 58 -4.83 -3.07 2.05
C THR A 58 -4.02 -4.34 1.83
N PHE A 59 -3.16 -4.67 2.78
CA PHE A 59 -2.49 -5.96 2.87
C PHE A 59 -2.61 -6.54 4.27
N TYR A 60 -2.19 -7.79 4.46
CA TYR A 60 -2.34 -8.48 5.74
C TYR A 60 -1.03 -9.08 6.21
N ILE A 61 -0.85 -9.08 7.53
CA ILE A 61 0.25 -9.75 8.23
C ILE A 61 -0.35 -10.89 9.04
N ARG A 62 0.10 -12.12 8.79
CA ARG A 62 -0.35 -13.31 9.53
C ARG A 62 0.68 -13.68 10.58
N PHE A 63 0.20 -14.03 11.76
CA PHE A 63 1.02 -14.41 12.91
C PHE A 63 0.76 -15.85 13.32
N ASP A 64 1.74 -16.47 13.97
CA ASP A 64 1.51 -17.67 14.78
C ASP A 64 1.04 -17.30 16.20
N SER A 65 0.69 -18.31 17.00
CA SER A 65 0.28 -18.13 18.40
C SER A 65 1.39 -17.59 19.31
N GLY A 66 2.64 -17.58 18.84
CA GLY A 66 3.77 -16.98 19.54
C GLY A 66 3.99 -15.50 19.19
N GLY A 67 3.14 -14.92 18.32
CA GLY A 67 3.26 -13.54 17.85
C GLY A 67 4.33 -13.34 16.77
N LYS A 68 4.84 -14.42 16.16
CA LYS A 68 5.81 -14.32 15.07
C LYS A 68 5.09 -14.21 13.73
N ILE A 69 5.57 -13.32 12.86
CA ILE A 69 5.08 -13.20 11.49
C ILE A 69 5.39 -14.50 10.72
N ILE A 70 4.35 -15.10 10.13
CA ILE A 70 4.44 -16.33 9.33
C ILE A 70 4.10 -16.10 7.86
N ALA A 71 3.46 -14.99 7.51
CA ALA A 71 3.21 -14.62 6.12
C ALA A 71 2.79 -13.14 5.98
N LEU A 72 3.01 -12.59 4.79
CA LEU A 72 2.35 -11.38 4.28
C LEU A 72 1.42 -11.75 3.14
N ASP A 73 0.21 -11.21 3.13
CA ASP A 73 -0.80 -11.43 2.08
C ASP A 73 -1.13 -10.12 1.39
N PHE A 74 -1.01 -10.10 0.07
CA PHE A 74 -1.23 -8.95 -0.79
C PHE A 74 -2.35 -9.26 -1.79
N PRO A 75 -3.63 -9.33 -1.38
CA PRO A 75 -4.72 -9.68 -2.29
C PRO A 75 -5.05 -8.51 -3.22
N GLY A 76 -4.74 -8.66 -4.51
CA GLY A 76 -5.01 -7.65 -5.54
C GLY A 76 -4.05 -6.46 -5.56
N VAL A 77 -3.09 -6.42 -4.64
CA VAL A 77 -2.16 -5.30 -4.42
C VAL A 77 -0.69 -5.73 -4.50
N PHE A 78 -0.39 -6.90 -5.07
CA PHE A 78 0.99 -7.36 -5.25
C PHE A 78 1.59 -6.90 -6.60
N ALA A 79 2.68 -6.14 -6.54
CA ALA A 79 3.36 -5.59 -7.70
C ALA A 79 4.12 -6.64 -8.54
N GLY A 80 4.63 -7.71 -7.92
CA GLY A 80 5.52 -8.64 -8.61
C GLY A 80 6.72 -7.93 -9.25
N ASN A 81 6.82 -7.98 -10.58
CA ASN A 81 7.87 -7.32 -11.36
C ASN A 81 7.41 -6.00 -12.00
N HIS A 82 6.21 -5.51 -11.68
CA HIS A 82 5.70 -4.28 -12.27
C HIS A 82 6.51 -3.08 -11.86
N ALA A 83 6.90 -2.26 -12.83
CA ALA A 83 7.61 -1.01 -12.62
C ALA A 83 6.66 0.18 -12.74
N PHE A 84 7.13 1.35 -12.33
CA PHE A 84 6.38 2.62 -12.42
C PHE A 84 5.84 2.94 -13.83
N GLU A 85 6.48 2.46 -14.90
CA GLU A 85 6.03 2.72 -16.28
C GLU A 85 4.90 1.78 -16.74
N ASP A 86 4.64 0.70 -16.00
CA ASP A 86 3.60 -0.25 -16.35
C ASP A 86 2.22 0.32 -16.05
N THR A 87 1.32 0.23 -17.02
CA THR A 87 -0.01 0.87 -16.97
C THR A 87 -1.16 -0.13 -17.13
N LYS A 88 -0.86 -1.43 -17.24
CA LYS A 88 -1.84 -2.50 -17.54
C LYS A 88 -1.63 -3.72 -16.67
N ASN A 89 -2.74 -4.32 -16.22
CA ASN A 89 -2.78 -5.57 -15.45
C ASN A 89 -1.94 -5.54 -14.17
N LEU A 90 -1.94 -4.40 -13.47
CA LEU A 90 -1.09 -4.18 -12.29
C LEU A 90 -1.51 -5.06 -11.09
N HIS A 91 -2.79 -5.40 -10.95
CA HIS A 91 -3.34 -6.10 -9.77
C HIS A 91 -2.95 -7.58 -9.67
N GLY A 92 -1.77 -7.84 -9.11
CA GLY A 92 -1.33 -9.19 -8.71
C GLY A 92 -1.82 -9.57 -7.30
N SER A 93 -1.76 -10.87 -6.98
CA SER A 93 -1.93 -11.36 -5.61
C SER A 93 -0.78 -12.28 -5.20
N ALA A 94 -0.31 -12.19 -3.95
CA ALA A 94 0.72 -13.08 -3.44
C ALA A 94 0.61 -13.28 -1.92
N VAL A 95 1.04 -14.48 -1.48
CA VAL A 95 1.31 -14.78 -0.07
C VAL A 95 2.80 -15.05 0.06
N LEU A 96 3.50 -14.23 0.84
CA LEU A 96 4.96 -14.25 0.97
C LEU A 96 5.38 -14.74 2.35
N MET A 97 6.32 -15.68 2.37
CA MET A 97 6.84 -16.29 3.58
C MET A 97 8.00 -15.46 4.18
N PRO A 98 8.28 -15.55 5.50
CA PRO A 98 9.29 -14.72 6.18
C PRO A 98 10.70 -14.78 5.60
N ASN A 99 11.08 -15.88 4.95
CA ASN A 99 12.42 -16.06 4.38
C ASN A 99 12.72 -15.13 3.19
N VAL A 100 11.71 -14.50 2.59
CA VAL A 100 11.89 -13.53 1.50
C VAL A 100 11.64 -12.09 1.95
N ILE A 101 11.35 -11.87 3.23
CA ILE A 101 11.00 -10.55 3.78
C ILE A 101 12.23 -9.96 4.45
N THR A 102 12.52 -8.69 4.15
CA THR A 102 13.51 -7.92 4.90
C THR A 102 12.84 -7.32 6.12
N PHE A 103 13.46 -7.47 7.29
CA PHE A 103 12.98 -6.88 8.54
C PHE A 103 13.92 -5.78 9.01
N VAL A 104 13.33 -4.68 9.50
CA VAL A 104 14.03 -3.59 10.18
C VAL A 104 13.36 -3.42 11.53
N ASP A 105 14.11 -3.61 12.63
CA ASP A 105 13.59 -3.56 14.00
C ASP A 105 12.31 -4.41 14.20
N GLU A 106 12.36 -5.67 13.73
CA GLU A 106 11.25 -6.65 13.76
C GLU A 106 10.02 -6.26 12.92
N ARG A 107 10.07 -5.16 12.15
CA ARG A 107 8.99 -4.73 11.24
C ARG A 107 9.30 -5.14 9.80
N PRO A 108 8.33 -5.70 9.05
CA PRO A 108 8.55 -6.03 7.65
C PRO A 108 8.70 -4.75 6.83
N LEU A 109 9.74 -4.69 6.01
CA LEU A 109 9.92 -3.62 5.03
C LEU A 109 9.04 -3.88 3.82
N ILE A 110 8.09 -2.98 3.57
CA ILE A 110 7.17 -3.04 2.44
C ILE A 110 7.57 -1.97 1.42
N PHE A 111 7.76 -2.38 0.17
CA PHE A 111 8.04 -1.49 -0.94
C PHE A 111 6.74 -1.09 -1.62
N VAL A 112 6.62 0.18 -1.96
CA VAL A 112 5.58 0.73 -2.82
C VAL A 112 6.20 0.88 -4.20
N ASN A 113 5.81 0.02 -5.13
CA ASN A 113 6.57 -0.24 -6.36
C ASN A 113 6.03 0.53 -7.58
N THR A 114 4.75 0.89 -7.58
CA THR A 114 4.11 1.67 -8.64
C THR A 114 3.58 2.99 -8.06
N TRP A 115 2.52 3.56 -8.63
CA TRP A 115 1.92 4.85 -8.31
C TRP A 115 1.25 4.90 -6.94
N ASN A 116 1.89 4.41 -5.88
CA ASN A 116 1.29 4.21 -4.56
C ASN A 116 0.17 3.17 -4.48
N HIS A 117 0.09 2.33 -5.49
CA HIS A 117 -1.01 1.39 -5.63
C HIS A 117 -0.60 -0.08 -5.35
N MET A 118 0.62 -0.45 -5.75
CA MET A 118 1.07 -1.85 -5.71
C MET A 118 2.25 -2.03 -4.74
N PHE A 119 2.15 -3.04 -3.87
CA PHE A 119 3.14 -3.39 -2.86
C PHE A 119 4.04 -4.56 -3.25
N GLY A 120 5.20 -4.65 -2.61
CA GLY A 120 6.08 -5.81 -2.68
C GLY A 120 7.08 -5.89 -1.53
N VAL A 121 7.88 -6.96 -1.50
CA VAL A 121 9.00 -7.13 -0.55
C VAL A 121 10.36 -6.97 -1.23
N VAL A 122 10.35 -6.66 -2.52
CA VAL A 122 11.52 -6.37 -3.35
C VAL A 122 11.20 -5.13 -4.17
N PRO A 123 12.12 -4.14 -4.25
CA PRO A 123 11.91 -2.97 -5.08
C PRO A 123 11.95 -3.34 -6.57
N SER A 124 11.01 -2.83 -7.35
CA SER A 124 11.00 -2.93 -8.82
C SER A 124 11.42 -1.62 -9.52
N PHE A 125 11.95 -0.67 -8.76
CA PHE A 125 12.37 0.66 -9.19
C PHE A 125 13.86 0.93 -8.95
N ASP A 126 14.38 1.99 -9.55
CA ASP A 126 15.75 2.45 -9.29
C ASP A 126 15.90 2.96 -7.85
N ARG A 127 16.71 2.23 -7.07
CA ARG A 127 16.98 2.51 -5.65
C ARG A 127 17.69 3.83 -5.39
N ALA A 128 18.26 4.49 -6.41
CA ALA A 128 18.90 5.79 -6.25
C ALA A 128 17.93 6.89 -5.74
N ASN A 129 16.62 6.69 -5.89
CA ASN A 129 15.57 7.62 -5.45
C ASN A 129 14.66 7.02 -4.37
N GLU A 130 15.12 5.97 -3.68
CA GLU A 130 14.35 5.33 -2.60
C GLU A 130 14.18 6.29 -1.42
N ILE A 131 12.95 6.42 -0.93
CA ILE A 131 12.63 7.17 0.29
C ILE A 131 12.07 6.18 1.30
N LEU A 132 12.70 6.13 2.47
CA LEU A 132 12.20 5.35 3.59
C LEU A 132 11.20 6.20 4.39
N LEU A 133 9.96 5.73 4.48
CA LEU A 133 8.91 6.33 5.28
C LEU A 133 8.79 5.58 6.61
N LEU A 134 9.13 6.25 7.71
CA LEU A 134 9.05 5.69 9.07
C LEU A 134 7.99 6.38 9.94
N ASP A 135 7.74 7.67 9.65
CA ASP A 135 6.83 8.50 10.42
C ASP A 135 5.55 8.75 9.61
N TYR A 136 4.45 8.17 10.07
CA TYR A 136 3.10 8.36 9.54
C TYR A 136 2.09 8.18 10.67
N LEU A 137 0.92 8.79 10.52
CA LEU A 137 -0.16 8.60 11.48
C LEU A 137 -0.63 7.14 11.44
N VAL A 138 -0.80 6.52 12.60
CA VAL A 138 -1.38 5.17 12.73
C VAL A 138 -2.66 5.27 13.53
N THR A 139 -3.73 4.68 13.02
CA THR A 139 -5.06 4.67 13.63
C THR A 139 -5.58 3.24 13.70
N GLU A 140 -6.20 2.89 14.83
CA GLU A 140 -6.90 1.62 14.94
C GLU A 140 -8.20 1.68 14.14
N GLY A 141 -8.39 0.73 13.23
CA GLY A 141 -9.58 0.68 12.37
C GLY A 141 -9.39 -0.15 11.11
N THR A 142 -10.50 -0.44 10.46
CA THR A 142 -10.59 -1.27 9.25
C THR A 142 -10.41 -0.42 7.98
N ARG A 143 -10.26 -1.09 6.84
CA ARG A 143 -10.35 -0.46 5.52
C ARG A 143 -11.63 0.38 5.37
N LYS A 144 -12.75 -0.09 5.91
CA LYS A 144 -14.03 0.63 5.83
C LYS A 144 -13.98 1.96 6.59
N ASP A 145 -13.25 2.02 7.70
CA ASP A 145 -13.08 3.25 8.47
C ASP A 145 -12.20 4.26 7.70
N ALA A 146 -11.15 3.77 7.03
CA ALA A 146 -10.36 4.57 6.10
C ALA A 146 -11.23 5.10 4.95
N GLU A 147 -12.02 4.24 4.31
CA GLU A 147 -12.93 4.63 3.24
C GLU A 147 -13.96 5.67 3.71
N HIS A 148 -14.56 5.49 4.88
CA HIS A 148 -15.52 6.46 5.43
C HIS A 148 -14.87 7.81 5.77
N LYS A 149 -13.60 7.82 6.19
CA LYS A 149 -12.88 9.06 6.53
C LYS A 149 -12.40 9.82 5.29
N TYR A 150 -11.95 9.09 4.28
CA TYR A 150 -11.28 9.66 3.09
C TYR A 150 -12.13 9.62 1.82
N SER A 151 -13.34 9.08 1.85
CA SER A 151 -14.27 9.08 0.72
C SER A 151 -15.56 9.83 1.08
N TRP A 152 -16.10 10.60 0.14
CA TRP A 152 -17.27 11.46 0.37
C TRP A 152 -18.63 10.73 0.23
N HIS A 153 -18.67 9.39 0.29
CA HIS A 153 -19.88 8.57 0.13
C HIS A 153 -20.06 7.56 1.26
#